data_AF-A0A7S3IU60-F1
#
_entry.id   AF-A0A7S3IU60-F1
#
_cell.length_a   1.000
_cell.length_b   1.000
_cell.length_c   1.000
_cell.angle_alpha   90.00
_cell.angle_beta   90.00
_cell.angle_gamma   90.00
#
_symmetry.space_group_name_H-M   'P 1'
#
loop_
_entity.id
_entity.type
_entity.pdbx_description
1 polymer ?
#
loop_
_entity_poly.entity_id
_entity_poly.type
_entity_poly.pdbx_seq_one_letter_code
_entity_poly.pdbx_strand_id
1 'polypeptide(L)'
;MVCYTLLRVIYEYEQEAYLDTLPEPSFHDLLDIHSFLIIPVVNLDGLHEIEHEYNLTKKLTYIRKNMHPIKKMKCRQESAENYGTDLNRNYDFAFAFDDLGSNPDPCEEDYRGPYAFSEPGTRQVKNLIEETPEGKGIKIALNFHAWGNLLVHPWSYIKKDFTAEIAMEYSDDKFHTYLKDTMCLTTIKGATRFYFKKTVPRCGHYNEQ
;
A
#
# COMPACT_ATOMS: atom_id res chain seq x y z
N MET A 1 11.31 -1.76 -8.34
CA MET A 1 10.47 -2.99 -8.42
C MET A 1 8.98 -2.70 -8.25
N VAL A 2 8.57 -1.88 -7.27
CA VAL A 2 7.15 -1.54 -7.03
C VAL A 2 6.51 -0.74 -8.17
N CYS A 3 7.18 0.30 -8.69
CA CYS A 3 6.67 1.08 -9.83
C CYS A 3 6.46 0.21 -11.09
N TYR A 4 7.31 -0.81 -11.28
CA TYR A 4 7.19 -1.72 -12.41
C TYR A 4 5.92 -2.59 -12.31
N THR A 5 5.55 -3.07 -11.12
CA THR A 5 4.31 -3.83 -10.93
C THR A 5 3.09 -3.00 -11.33
N LEU A 6 3.04 -1.74 -10.90
CA LEU A 6 1.92 -0.86 -11.20
C LEU A 6 1.87 -0.45 -12.68
N LEU A 7 3.02 -0.08 -13.26
CA LEU A 7 3.12 0.19 -14.69
C LEU A 7 2.81 -1.04 -15.54
N ARG A 8 3.15 -2.23 -15.06
CA ARG A 8 2.81 -3.50 -15.73
C ARG A 8 1.32 -3.79 -15.69
N VAL A 9 0.62 -3.50 -14.58
CA VAL A 9 -0.85 -3.58 -14.52
C VAL A 9 -1.47 -2.64 -15.54
N ILE A 10 -0.97 -1.40 -15.66
CA ILE A 10 -1.45 -0.43 -16.66
C ILE A 10 -1.11 -0.90 -18.09
N TYR A 11 0.09 -1.44 -18.31
CA TYR A 11 0.51 -1.92 -19.63
C TYR A 11 -0.29 -3.14 -20.08
N GLU A 12 -0.48 -4.14 -19.21
CA GLU A 12 -1.31 -5.31 -19.49
C GLU A 12 -2.77 -4.89 -19.76
N TYR A 13 -3.28 -3.87 -19.04
CA TYR A 13 -4.55 -3.21 -19.33
C TYR A 13 -4.65 -2.68 -20.77
N GLU A 14 -3.68 -1.89 -21.23
CA GLU A 14 -3.72 -1.29 -22.57
C GLU A 14 -3.64 -2.34 -23.68
N GLN A 15 -2.88 -3.43 -23.45
CA GLN A 15 -2.71 -4.49 -24.44
C GLN A 15 -3.94 -5.43 -24.52
N GLU A 16 -4.56 -5.76 -23.38
CA GLU A 16 -5.79 -6.59 -23.36
C GLU A 16 -7.01 -5.83 -23.87
N ALA A 17 -7.09 -4.51 -23.67
CA ALA A 17 -8.11 -3.66 -24.32
C ALA A 17 -7.98 -3.59 -25.85
N TYR A 18 -6.79 -3.86 -26.38
CA TYR A 18 -6.54 -3.83 -27.82
C TYR A 18 -6.73 -5.20 -28.51
N LEU A 19 -6.58 -6.29 -27.77
CA LEU A 19 -6.67 -7.67 -28.28
C LEU A 19 -7.89 -8.36 -27.71
N ASP A 20 -9.03 -8.21 -28.40
CA ASP A 20 -10.38 -8.73 -28.13
C ASP A 20 -10.47 -10.29 -28.16
N THR A 21 -9.51 -10.99 -27.54
CA THR A 21 -9.14 -12.38 -27.87
C THR A 21 -9.14 -13.34 -26.68
N LEU A 22 -9.50 -12.92 -25.46
CA LEU A 22 -9.56 -13.82 -24.30
C LEU A 22 -11.02 -14.12 -23.87
N PRO A 23 -11.36 -15.40 -23.54
CA PRO A 23 -12.74 -15.84 -23.31
C PRO A 23 -13.19 -15.82 -21.83
N GLU A 24 -12.37 -15.35 -20.90
CA GLU A 24 -12.70 -15.24 -19.47
C GLU A 24 -13.45 -13.91 -19.21
N PRO A 25 -14.31 -13.79 -18.16
CA PRO A 25 -14.95 -12.52 -17.81
C PRO A 25 -13.86 -11.46 -17.68
N SER A 26 -13.84 -10.54 -18.65
CA SER A 26 -12.62 -9.84 -19.02
C SER A 26 -12.24 -8.88 -17.91
N PHE A 27 -10.96 -8.52 -17.83
CA PHE A 27 -10.53 -7.39 -16.99
C PHE A 27 -11.35 -6.11 -17.29
N HIS A 28 -11.97 -6.01 -18.48
CA HIS A 28 -12.92 -4.96 -18.83
C HIS A 28 -14.21 -5.01 -18.02
N ASP A 29 -14.76 -6.18 -17.70
CA ASP A 29 -15.94 -6.32 -16.82
C ASP A 29 -15.69 -5.73 -15.42
N LEU A 30 -14.44 -5.75 -14.95
CA LEU A 30 -14.06 -5.12 -13.68
C LEU A 30 -13.96 -3.61 -13.81
N LEU A 31 -13.49 -3.09 -14.95
CA LEU A 31 -13.34 -1.66 -15.23
C LEU A 31 -14.66 -0.98 -15.58
N ASP A 32 -15.60 -1.69 -16.20
CA ASP A 32 -16.93 -1.17 -16.53
C ASP A 32 -17.74 -0.82 -15.28
N ILE A 33 -17.41 -1.45 -14.15
CA ILE A 33 -18.16 -1.31 -12.89
C ILE A 33 -17.31 -0.73 -11.76
N HIS A 34 -16.01 -0.51 -11.94
CA HIS A 34 -15.12 0.08 -10.93
C HIS A 34 -14.21 1.16 -11.50
N SER A 35 -13.98 2.19 -10.70
CA SER A 35 -12.97 3.21 -10.97
C SER A 35 -11.71 2.91 -10.17
N PHE A 36 -10.54 3.05 -10.81
CA PHE A 36 -9.24 2.82 -10.19
C PHE A 36 -8.51 4.15 -10.02
N LEU A 37 -8.25 4.55 -8.77
CA LEU A 37 -7.34 5.64 -8.47
C LEU A 37 -5.93 5.08 -8.31
N ILE A 38 -5.02 5.47 -9.20
CA ILE A 38 -3.64 4.99 -9.20
C ILE A 38 -2.68 6.12 -8.87
N ILE A 39 -1.85 5.92 -7.84
CA ILE A 39 -0.74 6.81 -7.49
C ILE A 39 0.57 6.08 -7.80
N PRO A 40 1.27 6.42 -8.91
CA PRO A 40 2.46 5.68 -9.34
C PRO A 40 3.58 5.65 -8.31
N VAL A 41 3.85 6.80 -7.70
CA VAL A 41 4.93 7.00 -6.73
C VAL A 41 4.49 8.05 -5.72
N VAL A 42 4.51 7.72 -4.43
CA VAL A 42 4.22 8.66 -3.34
C VAL A 42 5.49 9.41 -2.91
N ASN A 43 6.63 8.72 -2.82
CA ASN A 43 7.93 9.27 -2.41
C ASN A 43 8.76 9.70 -3.64
N LEU A 44 8.35 10.80 -4.30
CA LEU A 44 9.00 11.27 -5.54
C LEU A 44 10.43 11.79 -5.32
N ASP A 45 10.66 12.49 -4.21
CA ASP A 45 11.96 13.03 -3.84
C ASP A 45 12.94 11.93 -3.43
N GLY A 46 12.49 10.93 -2.67
CA GLY A 46 13.31 9.75 -2.39
C GLY A 46 13.67 8.97 -3.66
N LEU A 47 12.73 8.78 -4.58
CA LEU A 47 13.00 8.16 -5.89
C LEU A 47 14.05 8.96 -6.68
N HIS A 48 13.88 10.28 -6.74
CA HIS A 48 14.81 11.17 -7.44
C HIS A 48 16.24 11.04 -6.89
N GLU A 49 16.40 11.01 -5.57
CA GLU A 49 17.71 10.88 -4.94
C GLU A 49 18.36 9.52 -5.26
N ILE A 50 17.60 8.43 -5.22
CA ILE A 50 18.09 7.09 -5.60
C ILE A 50 18.57 7.08 -7.06
N GLU A 51 17.79 7.66 -7.97
CA GLU A 51 18.14 7.74 -9.39
C GLU A 51 19.37 8.63 -9.63
N HIS A 52 19.45 9.77 -8.94
CA HIS A 52 20.57 10.69 -9.00
C HIS A 52 21.87 10.01 -8.55
N GLU A 53 21.88 9.39 -7.38
CA GLU A 53 23.04 8.68 -6.83
C GLU A 53 23.46 7.49 -7.70
N TYR A 54 22.50 6.73 -8.21
CA TYR A 54 22.78 5.64 -9.13
C TYR A 54 23.41 6.15 -10.43
N ASN A 55 22.93 7.26 -10.98
CA ASN A 55 23.48 7.81 -12.21
C ASN A 55 24.93 8.26 -12.06
N LEU A 56 25.28 8.82 -10.90
CA LEU A 56 26.65 9.27 -10.57
C LEU A 56 27.59 8.11 -10.24
N THR A 57 27.15 7.18 -9.39
CA THR A 57 28.05 6.20 -8.75
C THR A 57 27.92 4.80 -9.33
N LYS A 58 26.83 4.52 -10.07
CA LYS A 58 26.39 3.18 -10.49
C LYS A 58 26.15 2.22 -9.33
N LYS A 59 25.89 2.75 -8.12
CA LYS A 59 25.53 1.99 -6.93
C LYS A 59 24.11 2.33 -6.50
N LEU A 60 23.36 1.31 -6.11
CA LEU A 60 22.06 1.49 -5.49
C LEU A 60 22.25 1.94 -4.04
N THR A 61 21.44 2.89 -3.62
CA THR A 61 21.35 3.35 -2.23
C THR A 61 20.19 2.66 -1.51
N TYR A 62 20.18 2.73 -0.18
CA TYR A 62 19.12 2.15 0.65
C TYR A 62 18.15 3.20 1.17
N ILE A 63 18.06 4.35 0.50
CA ILE A 63 17.19 5.46 0.89
C ILE A 63 15.73 4.97 0.90
N ARG A 64 15.12 5.03 2.08
CA ARG A 64 13.75 4.61 2.35
C ARG A 64 12.81 5.80 2.55
N LYS A 65 13.24 6.75 3.38
CA LYS A 65 12.47 7.92 3.81
C LYS A 65 12.32 8.93 2.66
N ASN A 66 11.50 9.96 2.86
CA ASN A 66 11.52 11.11 1.95
C ASN A 66 12.81 11.94 2.15
N MET A 67 12.98 13.01 1.37
CA MET A 67 14.19 13.84 1.40
C MET A 67 13.98 15.16 2.15
N HIS A 68 12.97 15.26 3.01
CA HIS A 68 12.72 16.47 3.81
C HIS A 68 13.90 16.71 4.78
N PRO A 69 14.64 17.84 4.65
CA PRO A 69 15.76 18.12 5.55
C PRO A 69 15.29 18.37 6.99
N ILE A 70 15.84 17.62 7.94
CA ILE A 70 15.53 17.78 9.37
C ILE A 70 16.53 18.80 9.98
N LYS A 71 16.07 20.04 10.15
CA LYS A 71 16.86 21.13 10.75
C LYS A 71 17.18 20.77 12.22
N LYS A 72 18.44 20.43 12.52
CA LYS A 72 19.03 20.01 13.82
C LYS A 72 19.15 18.50 14.06
N MET A 73 19.31 17.73 13.00
CA MET A 73 19.61 16.32 13.12
C MET A 73 21.05 16.09 13.64
N LYS A 74 21.20 15.28 14.69
CA LYS A 74 22.50 14.85 15.24
C LYS A 74 22.70 13.35 15.02
N CYS A 75 22.53 12.90 13.79
CA CYS A 75 22.83 11.51 13.48
C CYS A 75 24.32 11.27 13.53
N ARG A 76 24.72 10.04 13.83
CA ARG A 76 26.13 9.65 13.90
C ARG A 76 26.85 9.86 12.57
N GLN A 77 26.11 9.88 11.47
CA GLN A 77 26.60 10.17 10.13
C GLN A 77 25.67 11.18 9.46
N GLU A 78 26.25 12.15 8.75
CA GLU A 78 25.50 12.99 7.83
C GLU A 78 25.44 12.26 6.49
N SER A 79 24.38 11.49 6.27
CA SER A 79 24.10 10.85 4.98
C SER A 79 22.66 11.16 4.55
N ALA A 80 22.41 11.09 3.24
CA ALA A 80 21.09 11.23 2.66
C ALA A 80 20.07 10.25 3.26
N GLU A 81 20.51 9.06 3.68
CA GLU A 81 19.68 8.04 4.34
C GLU A 81 19.11 8.53 5.69
N ASN A 82 19.81 9.44 6.37
CA ASN A 82 19.31 10.01 7.61
C ASN A 82 18.21 11.06 7.38
N TYR A 83 18.02 11.57 6.16
CA TYR A 83 17.07 12.64 5.91
C TYR A 83 15.62 12.15 5.95
N GLY A 84 14.72 13.08 6.25
CA GLY A 84 13.29 12.87 6.12
C GLY A 84 12.66 11.90 7.08
N THR A 85 11.42 11.56 6.73
CA THR A 85 10.44 10.83 7.53
C THR A 85 10.00 9.59 6.76
N ASP A 86 9.77 8.48 7.46
CA ASP A 86 9.13 7.30 6.88
C ASP A 86 7.66 7.60 6.61
N LEU A 87 7.31 7.77 5.33
CA LEU A 87 5.94 8.10 4.92
C LEU A 87 4.93 7.03 5.37
N ASN A 88 5.33 5.77 5.49
CA ASN A 88 4.44 4.69 5.96
C ASN A 88 4.31 4.63 7.49
N ARG A 89 4.86 5.61 8.21
CA ARG A 89 4.67 5.86 9.65
C ARG A 89 4.04 7.23 9.95
N ASN A 90 3.78 8.02 8.92
CA ASN A 90 3.36 9.41 9.03
C ASN A 90 1.85 9.64 8.82
N TYR A 91 1.02 8.60 8.95
CA TYR A 91 -0.44 8.70 8.91
C TYR A 91 -1.01 8.85 10.33
N ASP A 92 -2.23 9.40 10.46
CA ASP A 92 -2.84 9.74 11.76
C ASP A 92 -3.39 8.54 12.55
N PHE A 93 -3.80 7.47 11.87
CA PHE A 93 -4.40 6.33 12.54
C PHE A 93 -3.39 5.62 13.46
N ALA A 94 -3.65 5.69 14.77
CA ALA A 94 -2.76 5.18 15.82
C ALA A 94 -1.32 5.76 15.74
N PHE A 95 -1.17 7.01 15.28
CA PHE A 95 0.12 7.68 15.22
C PHE A 95 0.78 7.76 16.59
N ALA A 96 2.03 7.33 16.69
CA ALA A 96 2.81 7.33 17.94
C ALA A 96 2.08 6.65 19.12
N PHE A 97 1.30 5.59 18.84
CA PHE A 97 0.62 4.78 19.86
C PHE A 97 1.62 4.24 20.89
N ASP A 98 2.76 3.76 20.41
CA ASP A 98 3.95 3.41 21.18
C ASP A 98 5.22 3.63 20.33
N ASP A 99 6.37 3.18 20.84
CA ASP A 99 7.66 3.21 20.12
C ASP A 99 8.01 1.85 19.49
N LEU A 100 7.01 1.00 19.23
CA LEU A 100 7.19 -0.28 18.55
C LEU A 100 6.70 -0.17 17.10
N GLY A 101 7.60 -0.49 16.16
CA GLY A 101 7.29 -0.44 14.74
C GLY A 101 7.27 0.97 14.15
N SER A 102 7.59 2.01 14.91
CA SER A 102 7.95 3.36 14.44
C SER A 102 8.83 4.03 15.50
N ASN A 103 9.61 5.06 15.15
CA ASN A 103 10.55 5.69 16.10
C ASN A 103 10.40 7.22 16.17
N PRO A 104 10.57 7.87 17.34
CA PRO A 104 10.63 9.33 17.45
C PRO A 104 12.02 9.93 17.13
N ASP A 105 13.07 9.11 17.01
CA ASP A 105 14.41 9.57 16.65
C ASP A 105 14.50 9.82 15.13
N PRO A 106 14.79 11.06 14.67
CA PRO A 106 14.94 11.37 13.25
C PRO A 106 16.05 10.57 12.53
N CYS A 107 16.97 9.98 13.28
CA CYS A 107 18.06 9.17 12.73
C CYS A 107 17.69 7.74 12.40
N GLU A 108 16.48 7.31 12.76
CA GLU A 108 16.02 5.95 12.52
C GLU A 108 15.27 5.84 11.19
N GLU A 109 15.39 4.69 10.54
CA GLU A 109 14.78 4.42 9.23
C GLU A 109 13.25 4.42 9.25
N ASP A 110 12.66 4.13 10.42
CA ASP A 110 11.24 4.14 10.69
C ASP A 110 10.80 5.38 11.48
N TYR A 111 11.55 6.49 11.37
CA TYR A 111 11.20 7.77 11.96
C TYR A 111 9.82 8.23 11.50
N ARG A 112 8.91 8.40 12.46
CA ARG A 112 7.49 8.71 12.19
C ARG A 112 7.20 10.17 11.82
N GLY A 113 8.17 11.06 12.01
CA GLY A 113 7.98 12.51 11.86
C GLY A 113 7.51 13.16 13.17
N PRO A 114 7.51 14.50 13.22
CA PRO A 114 7.16 15.25 14.44
C PRO A 114 5.68 15.19 14.81
N TYR A 115 4.79 14.92 13.86
CA TYR A 115 3.35 14.74 14.04
C TYR A 115 2.76 14.03 12.81
N ALA A 116 1.57 13.43 12.95
CA ALA A 116 0.86 12.81 11.84
C ALA A 116 0.65 13.78 10.68
N PHE A 117 0.89 13.32 9.45
CA PHE A 117 0.83 14.13 8.24
C PHE A 117 1.76 15.36 8.27
N SER A 118 2.91 15.27 8.94
CA SER A 118 3.97 16.29 8.87
C SER A 118 4.55 16.43 7.46
N GLU A 119 4.48 15.38 6.65
CA GLU A 119 5.05 15.39 5.30
C GLU A 119 4.04 15.84 4.24
N PRO A 120 4.47 16.62 3.23
CA PRO A 120 3.60 17.03 2.14
C PRO A 120 3.08 15.84 1.32
N GLY A 121 3.89 14.78 1.14
CA GLY A 121 3.48 13.58 0.39
C GLY A 121 2.31 12.86 1.04
N THR A 122 2.35 12.62 2.35
CA THR A 122 1.24 11.97 3.08
C THR A 122 -0.01 12.85 3.14
N ARG A 123 0.15 14.18 3.30
CA ARG A 123 -0.98 15.13 3.19
C ARG A 123 -1.64 15.12 1.82
N GLN A 124 -0.86 15.05 0.74
CA GLN A 124 -1.42 15.02 -0.62
C GLN A 124 -2.21 13.74 -0.87
N VAL A 125 -1.73 12.58 -0.41
CA VAL A 125 -2.49 11.32 -0.48
C VAL A 125 -3.80 11.43 0.30
N LYS A 126 -3.75 11.96 1.53
CA LYS A 126 -4.95 12.21 2.34
C LYS A 126 -5.95 13.10 1.61
N ASN A 127 -5.52 14.27 1.15
CA ASN A 127 -6.39 15.23 0.49
C ASN A 127 -6.97 14.65 -0.80
N LEU A 128 -6.16 13.97 -1.61
CA LEU A 128 -6.64 13.31 -2.82
C LEU A 128 -7.75 12.30 -2.49
N ILE A 129 -7.55 11.47 -1.46
CA ILE A 129 -8.58 10.52 -1.01
C ILE A 129 -9.81 11.26 -0.51
N GLU A 130 -9.69 12.32 0.29
CA GLU A 130 -10.84 13.03 0.85
C GLU A 130 -11.63 13.86 -0.18
N GLU A 131 -10.94 14.41 -1.19
CA GLU A 131 -11.50 15.30 -2.22
C GLU A 131 -12.08 14.55 -3.41
N THR A 132 -11.63 13.32 -3.66
CA THR A 132 -12.23 12.49 -4.72
C THR A 132 -13.70 12.23 -4.38
N PRO A 133 -14.67 12.34 -5.31
CA PRO A 133 -16.07 11.97 -5.05
C PRO A 133 -16.19 10.50 -4.62
N GLU A 134 -15.37 9.63 -5.23
CA GLU A 134 -15.13 8.26 -4.79
C GLU A 134 -14.32 8.17 -3.51
N GLY A 135 -13.76 9.23 -2.95
CA GLY A 135 -13.08 9.27 -1.65
C GLY A 135 -13.93 8.75 -0.49
N LYS A 136 -15.23 9.04 -0.55
CA LYS A 136 -16.26 8.46 0.32
C LYS A 136 -16.73 7.05 -0.13
N GLY A 137 -16.23 6.60 -1.26
CA GLY A 137 -16.58 5.38 -1.99
C GLY A 137 -15.42 4.39 -2.21
N ILE A 138 -14.16 4.72 -1.87
CA ILE A 138 -13.01 3.83 -2.01
C ILE A 138 -13.31 2.62 -1.14
N LYS A 139 -13.51 1.48 -1.79
CA LYS A 139 -13.75 0.22 -1.10
C LYS A 139 -12.43 -0.46 -0.77
N ILE A 140 -11.48 -0.46 -1.69
CA ILE A 140 -10.21 -1.17 -1.50
C ILE A 140 -9.05 -0.21 -1.71
N ALA A 141 -8.12 -0.21 -0.76
CA ALA A 141 -6.82 0.46 -0.88
C ALA A 141 -5.72 -0.60 -0.87
N LEU A 142 -4.87 -0.60 -1.91
CA LEU A 142 -3.73 -1.50 -2.04
C LEU A 142 -2.44 -0.69 -2.03
N ASN A 143 -1.58 -0.96 -1.04
CA ASN A 143 -0.26 -0.35 -0.94
C ASN A 143 0.81 -1.38 -1.30
N PHE A 144 1.57 -1.12 -2.37
CA PHE A 144 2.59 -2.03 -2.84
C PHE A 144 3.94 -1.70 -2.20
N HIS A 145 4.52 -2.70 -1.54
CA HIS A 145 5.85 -2.61 -0.92
C HIS A 145 6.68 -3.84 -1.28
N ALA A 146 8.00 -3.70 -1.17
CA ALA A 146 8.93 -4.82 -1.24
C ALA A 146 9.89 -4.76 -0.04
N TRP A 147 10.41 -5.89 0.43
CA TRP A 147 10.26 -7.27 -0.06
C TRP A 147 9.52 -8.14 0.97
N GLY A 148 9.21 -9.40 0.63
CA GLY A 148 8.70 -10.37 1.61
C GLY A 148 7.66 -11.35 1.10
N ASN A 149 7.09 -11.14 -0.10
CA ASN A 149 6.00 -11.98 -0.65
C ASN A 149 4.81 -12.11 0.33
N LEU A 150 4.46 -11.01 1.00
CA LEU A 150 3.40 -10.96 2.00
C LEU A 150 2.19 -10.21 1.47
N LEU A 151 1.00 -10.70 1.84
CA LEU A 151 -0.23 -9.91 1.84
C LEU A 151 -0.51 -9.49 3.28
N VAL A 152 -0.20 -8.24 3.58
CA VAL A 152 -0.39 -7.67 4.93
C VAL A 152 -1.73 -6.95 4.97
N HIS A 153 -2.53 -7.24 5.98
CA HIS A 153 -3.79 -6.56 6.24
C HIS A 153 -3.71 -5.84 7.61
N PRO A 154 -4.56 -4.83 7.85
CA PRO A 154 -4.65 -4.20 9.17
C PRO A 154 -5.02 -5.21 10.28
N TRP A 155 -4.63 -4.99 11.53
CA TRP A 155 -3.89 -3.82 12.03
C TRP A 155 -2.41 -4.14 12.25
N SER A 156 -1.53 -3.22 11.86
CA SER A 156 -0.08 -3.36 12.09
C SER A 156 0.39 -2.74 13.42
N TYR A 157 -0.41 -1.85 14.04
CA TYR A 157 -0.03 -1.14 15.28
C TYR A 157 -0.30 -1.95 16.56
N ILE A 158 -1.05 -3.05 16.46
CA ILE A 158 -1.36 -3.96 17.57
C ILE A 158 -1.13 -5.40 17.15
N LYS A 159 -0.70 -6.22 18.10
CA LYS A 159 -0.59 -7.67 17.92
C LYS A 159 -1.93 -8.33 18.27
N LYS A 160 -2.89 -8.23 17.35
CA LYS A 160 -4.17 -8.96 17.42
C LYS A 160 -4.17 -9.97 16.27
N ASP A 161 -4.44 -11.24 16.57
CA ASP A 161 -4.62 -12.24 15.52
C ASP A 161 -5.74 -11.78 14.60
N PHE A 162 -5.54 -11.89 13.29
CA PHE A 162 -6.60 -11.57 12.34
C PHE A 162 -7.70 -12.59 12.45
N THR A 163 -8.76 -12.22 13.15
CA THR A 163 -10.02 -12.95 13.11
C THR A 163 -10.95 -12.24 12.14
N ALA A 164 -11.85 -13.01 11.52
CA ALA A 164 -12.91 -12.45 10.71
C ALA A 164 -13.71 -11.41 11.52
N GLU A 165 -13.86 -11.60 12.83
CA GLU A 165 -14.54 -10.67 13.74
C GLU A 165 -13.87 -9.30 13.85
N ILE A 166 -12.53 -9.23 13.77
CA ILE A 166 -11.80 -7.95 13.81
C ILE A 166 -11.89 -7.23 12.47
N ALA A 167 -11.89 -7.96 11.35
CA ALA A 167 -12.22 -7.38 10.05
C ALA A 167 -13.67 -6.84 10.03
N MET A 168 -14.58 -7.48 10.77
CA MET A 168 -15.98 -7.08 10.92
C MET A 168 -16.19 -5.91 11.90
N GLU A 169 -15.36 -5.76 12.94
CA GLU A 169 -15.49 -4.72 13.98
C GLU A 169 -15.11 -3.32 13.47
N TYR A 170 -14.19 -3.24 12.48
CA TYR A 170 -13.64 -1.97 12.00
C TYR A 170 -13.90 -1.67 10.52
N SER A 171 -14.64 -2.53 9.82
CA SER A 171 -15.18 -2.17 8.50
C SER A 171 -16.45 -1.35 8.69
N ASP A 172 -16.56 -0.20 8.02
CA ASP A 172 -17.84 0.50 7.87
C ASP A 172 -18.89 -0.52 7.37
N ASP A 173 -20.13 -0.49 7.85
CA ASP A 173 -21.17 -1.50 7.55
C ASP A 173 -21.33 -1.74 6.03
N LYS A 174 -21.01 -0.72 5.21
CA LYS A 174 -20.99 -0.82 3.75
C LYS A 174 -19.78 -1.55 3.18
N PHE A 175 -18.61 -1.40 3.81
CA PHE A 175 -17.41 -2.15 3.44
C PHE A 175 -17.53 -3.61 3.89
N HIS A 176 -18.19 -3.87 5.03
CA HIS A 176 -18.60 -5.20 5.48
C HIS A 176 -19.43 -5.93 4.41
N THR A 177 -20.52 -5.31 3.94
CA THR A 177 -21.36 -5.88 2.88
C THR A 177 -20.58 -6.05 1.59
N TYR A 178 -19.78 -5.07 1.18
CA TYR A 178 -19.00 -5.15 -0.05
C TYR A 178 -17.97 -6.29 -0.02
N LEU A 179 -17.14 -6.43 1.02
CA LEU A 179 -16.18 -7.53 1.08
C LEU A 179 -16.89 -8.89 1.14
N LYS A 180 -17.98 -8.98 1.91
CA LYS A 180 -18.75 -10.21 2.02
C LYS A 180 -19.42 -10.56 0.69
N ASP A 181 -19.89 -9.61 -0.10
CA ASP A 181 -20.59 -9.86 -1.36
C ASP A 181 -19.64 -10.00 -2.54
N THR A 182 -18.45 -9.38 -2.47
CA THR A 182 -17.50 -9.32 -3.58
C THR A 182 -16.35 -10.31 -3.42
N MET A 183 -16.00 -10.75 -2.21
CA MET A 183 -14.81 -11.57 -1.97
C MET A 183 -15.12 -12.91 -1.27
N CYS A 184 -14.42 -13.97 -1.69
CA CYS A 184 -14.30 -15.24 -0.99
C CYS A 184 -12.88 -15.34 -0.39
N LEU A 185 -12.78 -15.77 0.87
CA LEU A 185 -11.54 -16.34 1.39
C LEU A 185 -11.52 -17.84 1.10
N THR A 186 -10.38 -18.33 0.64
CA THR A 186 -10.10 -19.78 0.64
C THR A 186 -8.66 -20.03 1.06
N THR A 187 -8.45 -21.14 1.75
CA THR A 187 -7.12 -21.57 2.17
C THR A 187 -6.68 -22.70 1.26
N ILE A 188 -5.61 -22.49 0.50
CA ILE A 188 -5.01 -23.51 -0.36
C ILE A 188 -3.60 -23.76 0.15
N LYS A 189 -3.32 -24.99 0.59
CA LYS A 189 -2.00 -25.41 1.10
C LYS A 189 -1.47 -24.53 2.25
N GLY A 190 -2.36 -24.13 3.18
CA GLY A 190 -2.01 -23.30 4.34
C GLY A 190 -1.81 -21.82 4.03
N ALA A 191 -1.96 -21.39 2.78
CA ALA A 191 -1.96 -19.99 2.41
C ALA A 191 -3.40 -19.48 2.22
N THR A 192 -3.76 -18.46 3.01
CA THR A 192 -5.02 -17.74 2.85
C THR A 192 -4.96 -16.90 1.59
N ARG A 193 -5.90 -17.11 0.68
CA ARG A 193 -6.03 -16.40 -0.59
C ARG A 193 -7.40 -15.74 -0.68
N PHE A 194 -7.40 -14.56 -1.26
CA PHE A 194 -8.60 -13.77 -1.51
C PHE A 194 -8.97 -13.91 -2.99
N TYR A 195 -10.24 -14.22 -3.25
CA TYR A 195 -10.80 -14.31 -4.59
C TYR A 195 -12.01 -13.39 -4.70
N PHE A 196 -12.29 -12.88 -5.89
CA PHE A 196 -13.57 -12.24 -6.14
C PHE A 196 -14.65 -13.32 -6.32
N LYS A 197 -15.82 -13.16 -5.69
CA LYS A 197 -16.95 -14.09 -5.80
C LYS A 197 -17.44 -14.27 -7.24
N LYS A 198 -17.29 -13.24 -8.07
CA LYS A 198 -17.67 -13.27 -9.50
C LYS A 198 -16.77 -14.21 -10.32
N THR A 199 -15.54 -14.48 -9.86
CA THR A 199 -14.57 -15.33 -10.57
C THR A 199 -14.47 -16.75 -10.01
N VAL A 200 -15.10 -17.07 -8.87
CA VAL A 200 -15.06 -18.42 -8.28
C VAL A 200 -16.48 -18.86 -7.85
N PRO A 201 -17.05 -19.94 -8.41
CA PRO A 201 -18.46 -20.31 -8.20
C PRO A 201 -18.84 -20.70 -6.76
N ARG A 202 -17.88 -21.03 -5.88
CA ARG A 202 -18.16 -21.47 -4.50
C ARG A 202 -17.09 -20.99 -3.52
N CYS A 203 -17.48 -20.23 -2.50
CA CYS A 203 -16.61 -19.97 -1.35
C CYS A 203 -16.56 -21.22 -0.45
N GLY A 204 -15.38 -21.69 -0.04
CA GLY A 204 -15.24 -22.81 0.89
C GLY A 204 -13.81 -23.30 1.11
N HIS A 205 -13.65 -24.22 2.06
CA HIS A 205 -12.43 -25.00 2.28
C HIS A 205 -12.33 -26.12 1.23
N TYR A 206 -11.34 -26.04 0.35
CA TYR A 206 -11.01 -27.14 -0.54
C TYR A 206 -10.01 -28.05 0.17
N ASN A 207 -10.50 -29.15 0.75
CA ASN A 207 -9.67 -30.30 1.08
C ASN A 207 -9.68 -31.20 -0.17
N GLU A 208 -8.54 -31.33 -0.85
CA GLU A 208 -8.42 -32.27 -1.96
C GLU A 208 -8.40 -33.72 -1.43
N GLN A 209 -9.00 -34.60 -2.23
CA GLN A 209 -8.85 -36.05 -2.18
C GLN A 209 -7.43 -36.47 -2.60
#